data_AF-A0A7S2VEY2-F1
#
_entry.id   AF-A0A7S2VEY2-F1
#
_cell.length_a   1.000
_cell.length_b   1.000
_cell.length_c   1.000
_cell.angle_alpha   90.00
_cell.angle_beta   90.00
_cell.angle_gamma   90.00
#
_symmetry.space_group_name_H-M   'P 1'
#
loop_
_entity.id
_entity.type
_entity.pdbx_description
1 polymer ?
#
loop_
_entity_poly.entity_id
_entity_poly.type
_entity_poly.pdbx_seq_one_letter_code
_entity_poly.pdbx_strand_id
1 'polypeptide(L)'
;ASTKSPWNYHMRVIFLDCDGVLANSRSQNADPTGASPDPELFYDPLGQQRPLEKRCVQELARVVQYTGADGVVLTSMWRHYAPKRKFLVDVLEAHDIPVVGDTPGGAGRGAEVQAWFNSHPDQHEFVILDDQHAKIFENAGSG
;
A
#
# COMPACT_ATOMS: atom_id res chain seq x y z
N ALA A 1 -34.56 22.29 4.49
CA ALA A 1 -33.17 22.75 4.63
C ALA A 1 -32.30 21.52 4.86
N SER A 2 -31.51 21.13 3.86
CA SER A 2 -30.58 20.00 3.99
C SER A 2 -29.26 20.57 4.49
N THR A 3 -28.84 20.19 5.69
CA THR A 3 -27.57 20.61 6.30
C THR A 3 -26.42 19.95 5.52
N LYS A 4 -25.78 20.71 4.62
CA LYS A 4 -24.45 20.34 4.13
C LYS A 4 -23.49 20.34 5.33
N SER A 5 -22.79 19.22 5.51
CA SER A 5 -21.71 19.11 6.50
C SER A 5 -20.66 20.21 6.22
N PRO A 6 -20.17 20.94 7.25
CA PRO A 6 -19.20 22.03 7.06
C PRO A 6 -17.78 21.56 6.73
N TRP A 7 -17.56 20.26 6.54
CA TRP A 7 -16.26 19.67 6.25
C TRP A 7 -16.32 18.92 4.93
N ASN A 8 -15.59 19.40 3.91
CA ASN A 8 -15.06 18.51 2.89
C ASN A 8 -13.99 17.67 3.60
N TYR A 9 -14.19 16.36 3.69
CA TYR A 9 -13.13 15.47 4.15
C TYR A 9 -12.02 15.54 3.07
N HIS A 10 -10.90 16.15 3.43
CA HIS A 10 -9.68 16.11 2.63
C HIS A 10 -8.86 14.94 3.11
N MET A 11 -8.70 13.92 2.28
CA MET A 11 -7.86 12.77 2.60
C MET A 11 -6.49 12.86 1.94
N ARG A 12 -5.45 12.45 2.66
CA ARG A 12 -4.09 12.27 2.15
C ARG A 12 -3.78 10.79 2.09
N VAL A 13 -3.76 10.23 0.88
CA VAL A 13 -3.64 8.77 0.69
C VAL A 13 -2.37 8.41 -0.06
N ILE A 14 -1.76 7.29 0.34
CA ILE A 14 -0.63 6.70 -0.36
C ILE A 14 -1.11 5.42 -1.05
N PHE A 15 -1.09 5.39 -2.38
CA PHE A 15 -1.31 4.15 -3.12
C PHE A 15 -0.03 3.32 -3.11
N LEU A 16 -0.11 2.10 -2.59
CA LEU A 16 1.06 1.32 -2.23
C LEU A 16 1.10 -0.02 -2.98
N ASP A 17 2.16 -0.21 -3.77
CA ASP A 17 2.58 -1.54 -4.20
C ASP A 17 3.45 -2.23 -3.12
N CYS A 18 3.59 -3.54 -3.23
CA CYS A 18 4.41 -4.37 -2.35
C CYS A 18 5.65 -4.87 -3.08
N ASP A 19 5.48 -5.58 -4.21
CA ASP A 19 6.61 -6.13 -4.96
C ASP A 19 7.48 -4.99 -5.52
N GLY A 20 8.80 -5.10 -5.36
CA GLY A 20 9.73 -4.04 -5.76
C GLY A 20 9.77 -2.80 -4.85
N VAL A 21 8.78 -2.63 -3.96
CA VAL A 21 8.68 -1.51 -3.00
C VAL A 21 9.05 -1.96 -1.58
N LEU A 22 8.20 -2.78 -0.95
CA LEU A 22 8.41 -3.35 0.39
C LEU A 22 9.02 -4.75 0.31
N ALA A 23 8.60 -5.55 -0.67
CA ALA A 23 9.19 -6.83 -1.03
C ALA A 23 10.14 -6.64 -2.22
N ASN A 24 11.29 -5.99 -1.99
CA ASN A 24 12.28 -5.73 -3.04
C ASN A 24 13.06 -7.00 -3.43
N SER A 25 13.92 -6.90 -4.45
CA SER A 25 14.72 -8.02 -4.97
C SER A 25 15.58 -8.71 -3.91
N ARG A 26 16.05 -7.99 -2.88
CA ARG A 26 16.84 -8.57 -1.78
C ARG A 26 15.96 -9.48 -0.93
N SER A 27 14.84 -8.97 -0.43
CA SER A 27 13.91 -9.74 0.39
C SER A 27 13.29 -10.93 -0.35
N GLN A 28 13.02 -10.80 -1.65
CA GLN A 28 12.46 -11.89 -2.45
C GLN A 28 13.40 -13.08 -2.60
N ASN A 29 14.73 -12.86 -2.51
CA ASN A 29 15.74 -13.91 -2.57
C ASN A 29 15.96 -14.61 -1.22
N ALA A 30 15.39 -14.11 -0.13
CA ALA A 30 15.47 -14.77 1.17
C ALA A 30 14.61 -16.05 1.22
N ASP A 31 15.04 -17.01 2.04
CA ASP A 31 14.26 -18.21 2.33
C ASP A 31 13.01 -17.82 3.14
N PRO A 32 11.79 -17.99 2.57
CA PRO A 32 10.57 -17.54 3.22
C PRO A 32 10.26 -18.34 4.50
N THR A 33 10.83 -19.53 4.68
CA THR A 33 10.61 -20.35 5.88
C THR A 33 11.28 -19.78 7.13
N GLY A 34 12.22 -18.84 6.96
CA GLY A 34 13.00 -18.31 8.06
C GLY A 34 14.00 -19.31 8.66
N ALA A 35 14.35 -20.39 7.94
CA ALA A 35 15.34 -21.38 8.42
C ALA A 35 16.74 -20.77 8.65
N SER A 36 17.06 -19.70 7.90
CA SER A 36 18.19 -18.81 8.15
C SER A 36 17.69 -17.37 8.14
N PRO A 37 17.14 -16.87 9.25
CA PRO A 37 16.42 -15.60 9.26
C PRO A 37 17.39 -14.42 9.15
N ASP A 38 17.09 -13.51 8.24
CA ASP A 38 17.74 -12.22 8.13
C ASP A 38 17.07 -11.24 9.11
N PRO A 39 17.80 -10.67 10.10
CA PRO A 39 17.23 -9.75 11.07
C PRO A 39 16.67 -8.47 10.44
N GLU A 40 16.99 -8.15 9.20
CA GLU A 40 16.50 -6.98 8.46
C GLU A 40 15.20 -7.25 7.67
N LEU A 41 14.60 -8.43 7.83
CA LEU A 41 13.35 -8.81 7.15
C LEU A 41 12.22 -9.13 8.14
N PHE A 42 10.99 -8.80 7.74
CA PHE A 42 9.78 -9.33 8.36
C PHE A 42 9.38 -10.60 7.62
N TYR A 43 9.19 -11.69 8.36
CA TYR A 43 8.78 -12.98 7.82
C TYR A 43 7.30 -13.24 8.12
N ASP A 44 6.61 -13.85 7.16
CA ASP A 44 5.30 -14.45 7.41
C ASP A 44 5.47 -15.57 8.46
N PRO A 45 4.71 -15.58 9.57
CA PRO A 45 4.82 -16.62 10.59
C PRO A 45 4.60 -18.04 10.07
N LEU A 46 3.89 -18.21 8.95
CA LEU A 46 3.68 -19.51 8.31
C LEU A 46 4.78 -19.87 7.30
N GLY A 47 5.70 -18.94 7.01
CA GLY A 47 6.76 -19.11 6.03
C GLY A 47 6.27 -19.30 4.60
N GLN A 48 5.06 -18.83 4.27
CA GLN A 48 4.42 -19.03 2.98
C GLN A 48 4.53 -17.81 2.06
N GLN A 49 4.76 -16.62 2.62
CA GLN A 49 4.90 -15.38 1.85
C GLN A 49 6.35 -14.94 1.75
N ARG A 50 6.63 -14.15 0.71
CA ARG A 50 7.93 -13.49 0.57
C ARG A 50 8.10 -12.48 1.72
N PRO A 51 9.28 -12.40 2.35
CA PRO A 51 9.52 -11.45 3.41
C PRO A 51 9.42 -9.99 2.94
N LEU A 52 9.23 -9.07 3.89
CA LEU A 52 9.24 -7.63 3.66
C LEU A 52 10.51 -7.00 4.24
N GLU A 53 11.01 -5.95 3.60
CA GLU A 53 12.14 -5.15 4.06
C GLU A 53 11.79 -4.28 5.26
N LYS A 54 12.46 -4.49 6.41
CA LYS A 54 12.22 -3.68 7.61
C LYS A 54 12.47 -2.20 7.36
N ARG A 55 13.59 -1.88 6.70
CA ARG A 55 13.94 -0.49 6.37
C ARG A 55 12.87 0.17 5.49
N CYS A 56 12.34 -0.51 4.48
CA CYS A 56 11.32 0.08 3.61
C CYS A 56 10.02 0.35 4.36
N VAL A 57 9.59 -0.57 5.24
CA VAL A 57 8.42 -0.36 6.11
C VAL A 57 8.65 0.80 7.07
N GLN A 58 9.84 0.91 7.67
CA GLN A 58 10.19 2.01 8.58
C GLN A 58 10.21 3.38 7.86
N GLU A 59 10.74 3.45 6.63
CA GLU A 59 10.69 4.68 5.84
C GLU A 59 9.25 5.03 5.44
N LEU A 60 8.41 4.04 5.11
CA LEU A 60 6.99 4.29 4.85
C LEU A 60 6.28 4.83 6.09
N ALA A 61 6.53 4.26 7.27
CA ALA A 61 6.02 4.78 8.55
C ALA A 61 6.46 6.23 8.77
N ARG A 62 7.73 6.54 8.50
CA ARG A 62 8.28 7.90 8.58
C ARG A 62 7.57 8.86 7.62
N VAL A 63 7.31 8.44 6.38
CA VAL A 63 6.55 9.23 5.41
C VAL A 63 5.15 9.50 5.93
N VAL A 64 4.41 8.48 6.36
CA VAL A 64 3.04 8.63 6.89
C VAL A 64 3.00 9.61 8.07
N GLN A 65 3.89 9.43 9.05
CA GLN A 65 3.97 10.30 10.23
C GLN A 65 4.33 11.74 9.87
N TYR A 66 5.29 11.95 8.96
CA TYR A 66 5.76 13.28 8.61
C TYR A 66 4.76 14.04 7.72
N THR A 67 4.09 13.35 6.80
CA THR A 67 3.11 13.98 5.90
C THR A 67 1.72 14.09 6.53
N GLY A 68 1.46 13.35 7.61
CA GLY A 68 0.11 13.21 8.17
C GLY A 68 -0.84 12.54 7.18
N ALA A 69 -0.36 11.57 6.41
CA ALA A 69 -1.21 10.77 5.54
C ALA A 69 -2.21 9.98 6.39
N ASP A 70 -3.47 9.92 5.94
CA ASP A 70 -4.54 9.19 6.63
C ASP A 70 -4.34 7.67 6.54
N GLY A 71 -3.58 7.20 5.55
CA GLY A 71 -3.17 5.81 5.42
C GLY A 71 -2.79 5.42 4.00
N VAL A 72 -2.69 4.11 3.78
CA VAL A 72 -2.34 3.50 2.50
C VAL A 72 -3.55 2.80 1.87
N VAL A 73 -3.63 2.86 0.54
CA VAL A 73 -4.54 2.06 -0.28
C VAL A 73 -3.72 1.04 -1.04
N LEU A 74 -4.02 -0.25 -0.90
CA LEU A 74 -3.24 -1.30 -1.54
C LEU A 74 -3.55 -1.37 -3.04
N THR A 75 -2.54 -1.16 -3.87
CA THR A 75 -2.57 -1.39 -5.34
C THR A 75 -1.88 -2.69 -5.73
N SER A 76 -1.17 -3.32 -4.80
CA SER A 76 -0.44 -4.56 -5.04
C SER A 76 -1.37 -5.74 -5.34
N MET A 77 -0.89 -6.70 -6.13
CA MET A 77 -1.61 -7.97 -6.35
C MET A 77 -1.79 -8.78 -5.06
N TRP A 78 -1.00 -8.49 -4.02
CA TRP A 78 -1.11 -9.12 -2.70
C TRP A 78 -2.53 -8.97 -2.10
N ARG A 79 -3.25 -7.89 -2.41
CA ARG A 79 -4.62 -7.67 -1.94
C ARG A 79 -5.62 -8.73 -2.40
N HIS A 80 -5.36 -9.40 -3.53
CA HIS A 80 -6.22 -10.46 -4.08
C HIS A 80 -6.02 -11.83 -3.39
N TYR A 81 -4.98 -11.97 -2.56
CA TYR A 81 -4.66 -13.22 -1.87
C TYR A 81 -4.73 -13.01 -0.37
N ALA A 82 -5.78 -13.53 0.28
CA ALA A 82 -6.05 -13.28 1.70
C ALA A 82 -4.85 -13.50 2.64
N PRO A 83 -4.03 -14.56 2.50
CA PRO A 83 -2.84 -14.74 3.34
C PRO A 83 -1.77 -13.64 3.12
N LYS A 84 -1.51 -13.25 1.87
CA LYS A 84 -0.57 -12.17 1.54
C LYS A 84 -1.05 -10.83 2.06
N ARG A 85 -2.31 -10.53 1.82
CA ARG A 85 -2.94 -9.30 2.29
C ARG A 85 -2.86 -9.22 3.81
N LYS A 86 -3.23 -10.30 4.51
CA LYS A 86 -3.16 -10.35 5.97
C LYS A 86 -1.74 -10.10 6.48
N PHE A 87 -0.75 -10.82 5.95
CA PHE A 87 0.64 -10.62 6.36
C PHE A 87 1.12 -9.18 6.15
N LEU A 88 0.83 -8.60 4.98
CA LEU A 88 1.18 -7.21 4.68
C LEU A 88 0.49 -6.23 5.65
N VAL A 89 -0.82 -6.37 5.86
CA VAL A 89 -1.59 -5.51 6.76
C VAL A 89 -1.09 -5.62 8.20
N ASP A 90 -0.86 -6.84 8.70
CA ASP A 90 -0.34 -7.05 10.07
C ASP A 90 1.00 -6.33 10.27
N VAL A 91 1.90 -6.37 9.27
CA VAL A 91 3.20 -5.68 9.33
C VAL A 91 3.02 -4.16 9.28
N LEU A 92 2.15 -3.64 8.41
CA LEU A 92 1.93 -2.19 8.28
C LEU A 92 1.27 -1.60 9.55
N GLU A 93 0.22 -2.24 10.06
CA GLU A 93 -0.50 -1.78 11.24
C GLU A 93 0.38 -1.84 12.50
N ALA A 94 1.26 -2.84 12.62
CA ALA A 94 2.25 -2.92 13.69
C ALA A 94 3.27 -1.76 13.69
N HIS A 95 3.32 -0.97 12.62
CA HIS A 95 4.21 0.20 12.45
C HIS A 95 3.42 1.51 12.31
N ASP A 96 2.18 1.55 12.81
CA ASP A 96 1.32 2.73 12.78
C ASP A 96 1.08 3.25 11.34
N ILE A 97 1.01 2.34 10.36
CA ILE A 97 0.64 2.64 8.97
C ILE A 97 -0.79 2.11 8.73
N PRO A 98 -1.82 2.97 8.79
CA PRO A 98 -3.20 2.54 8.57
C PRO A 98 -3.41 2.05 7.14
N VAL A 99 -4.09 0.92 6.97
CA VAL A 99 -4.57 0.47 5.65
C VAL A 99 -6.02 0.87 5.50
N VAL A 100 -6.29 1.89 4.67
CA VAL A 100 -7.62 2.51 4.54
C VAL A 100 -8.45 1.94 3.39
N GLY A 101 -7.85 1.08 2.56
CA GLY A 101 -8.60 0.36 1.53
C GLY A 101 -7.73 -0.40 0.55
N ASP A 102 -8.40 -0.97 -0.44
CA ASP A 102 -7.81 -1.70 -1.56
C ASP A 102 -8.35 -1.12 -2.87
N THR A 103 -7.53 -1.01 -3.92
CA THR A 103 -8.06 -0.70 -5.24
C THR A 103 -8.87 -1.88 -5.80
N PRO A 104 -9.90 -1.64 -6.63
CA PRO A 104 -10.56 -2.72 -7.37
C PRO A 104 -9.56 -3.44 -8.28
N GLY A 105 -9.88 -4.65 -8.72
CA GLY A 105 -9.04 -5.40 -9.66
C GLY A 105 -9.53 -5.30 -11.12
N GLY A 106 -8.64 -5.57 -12.08
CA GLY A 106 -9.02 -6.06 -13.41
C GLY A 106 -8.84 -5.11 -14.59
N ALA A 107 -8.35 -3.88 -14.39
CA ALA A 107 -8.21 -2.89 -15.46
C ALA A 107 -6.76 -2.36 -15.65
N GLY A 108 -5.79 -2.91 -14.90
CA GLY A 108 -4.42 -2.40 -14.84
C GLY A 108 -4.27 -1.29 -13.80
N ARG A 109 -3.07 -1.15 -13.22
CA ARG A 109 -2.90 -0.46 -11.93
C ARG A 109 -3.33 1.00 -11.92
N GLY A 110 -3.02 1.78 -12.96
CA GLY A 110 -3.49 3.17 -13.07
C GLY A 110 -5.01 3.29 -13.19
N ALA A 111 -5.66 2.40 -13.94
CA ALA A 111 -7.11 2.36 -14.05
C ALA A 111 -7.77 1.92 -12.73
N GLU A 112 -7.13 1.02 -11.98
CA GLU A 112 -7.59 0.60 -10.65
C GLU A 112 -7.51 1.75 -9.63
N VAL A 113 -6.45 2.57 -9.67
CA VAL A 113 -6.34 3.81 -8.88
C VAL A 113 -7.44 4.80 -9.27
N GLN A 114 -7.65 5.02 -10.58
CA GLN A 114 -8.74 5.89 -11.05
C GLN A 114 -10.12 5.38 -10.62
N ALA A 115 -10.36 4.06 -10.69
CA ALA A 115 -11.61 3.46 -10.26
C ALA A 115 -11.84 3.61 -8.75
N TRP A 116 -10.77 3.60 -7.95
CA TRP A 116 -10.85 3.92 -6.52
C TRP A 116 -11.28 5.37 -6.30
N PHE A 117 -10.71 6.35 -7.02
CA PHE A 117 -11.15 7.74 -6.92
C PHE A 117 -12.61 7.93 -7.35
N ASN A 118 -13.05 7.24 -8.40
CA ASN A 118 -14.43 7.32 -8.84
C ASN A 118 -15.43 6.81 -7.79
N SER A 119 -15.02 5.89 -6.90
CA SER A 119 -15.84 5.39 -5.80
C SER A 119 -15.64 6.14 -4.47
N HIS A 120 -14.65 7.03 -4.40
CA HIS A 120 -14.33 7.88 -3.25
C HIS A 120 -14.25 9.34 -3.71
N PRO A 121 -15.38 10.02 -3.97
CA PRO A 121 -15.41 11.35 -4.60
C PRO A 121 -14.97 12.50 -3.68
N ASP A 122 -14.49 12.20 -2.46
CA ASP A 122 -13.92 13.19 -1.55
C ASP A 122 -12.68 13.87 -2.16
N GLN A 123 -12.23 14.98 -1.59
CA GLN A 123 -11.02 15.65 -2.08
C GLN A 123 -9.78 14.90 -1.57
N HIS A 124 -8.91 14.49 -2.49
CA HIS A 124 -7.72 13.70 -2.14
C HIS A 124 -6.44 14.41 -2.59
N GLU A 125 -5.47 14.49 -1.70
CA GLU A 125 -4.06 14.60 -2.08
C GLU A 125 -3.48 13.18 -2.05
N PHE A 126 -2.67 12.83 -3.04
CA PHE A 126 -2.14 11.47 -3.11
C PHE A 126 -0.72 11.41 -3.65
N VAL A 127 -0.08 10.30 -3.30
CA VAL A 127 1.14 9.83 -3.96
C VAL A 127 0.98 8.35 -4.28
N ILE A 128 1.66 7.90 -5.32
CA ILE A 128 1.72 6.48 -5.69
C ILE A 128 3.16 6.01 -5.47
N LEU A 129 3.35 4.97 -4.66
CA LEU A 129 4.63 4.30 -4.43
C LEU A 129 4.58 2.94 -5.13
N ASP A 130 5.29 2.85 -6.25
CA ASP A 130 5.22 1.71 -7.16
C ASP A 130 6.55 1.53 -7.89
N ASP A 131 6.95 0.28 -8.15
CA ASP A 131 8.19 -0.05 -8.84
C ASP A 131 8.05 -0.02 -10.38
N GLN A 132 6.82 0.04 -10.89
CA GLN A 132 6.53 0.12 -12.31
C GLN A 132 6.76 1.53 -12.87
N HIS A 133 6.88 1.61 -14.19
CA HIS A 133 7.08 2.89 -14.86
C HIS A 133 5.86 3.81 -14.70
N ALA A 134 6.09 5.06 -14.26
CA ALA A 134 5.07 6.10 -14.08
C ALA A 134 4.05 6.28 -15.24
N LYS A 135 4.40 5.93 -16.48
CA LYS A 135 3.50 6.03 -17.64
C LYS A 135 2.19 5.26 -17.47
N ILE A 136 2.21 4.17 -16.71
CA ILE A 136 0.99 3.37 -16.47
C ILE A 136 -0.04 4.11 -15.59
N PHE A 137 0.34 5.24 -14.99
CA PHE A 137 -0.46 6.06 -14.09
C PHE A 137 -0.82 7.43 -14.67
N GLU A 138 -0.54 7.72 -15.95
CA GLU A 138 -0.77 9.05 -16.56
C GLU A 138 -2.22 9.55 -16.43
N ASN A 139 -3.19 8.64 -16.31
CA ASN A 139 -4.61 8.96 -16.16
C ASN A 139 -5.13 8.75 -14.72
N ALA A 140 -4.27 8.50 -13.74
CA ALA A 140 -4.69 8.25 -12.36
C ALA A 140 -4.99 9.57 -11.63
N GLY A 141 -6.15 9.65 -10.97
CA GLY A 141 -6.59 10.86 -10.26
C GLY A 141 -7.01 12.00 -11.20
N SER A 142 -7.25 11.70 -12.48
CA SER A 142 -7.77 12.66 -13.46
C SER A 142 -9.30 12.69 -13.36
N GLY A 143 -9.87 13.77 -12.83
CA GLY A 143 -11.31 13.99 -12.66
C GLY A 143 -11.70 15.40 -13.05
#